data_AF-A0A1G8JQG1-F1
#
_entry.id   AF-A0A1G8JQG1-F1
#
_cell.length_a   1.000
_cell.length_b   1.000
_cell.length_c   1.000
_cell.angle_alpha   90.00
_cell.angle_beta   90.00
_cell.angle_gamma   90.00
#
_symmetry.space_group_name_H-M   'P 1'
#
loop_
_entity.id
_entity.type
_entity.pdbx_description
1 polymer ?
#
loop_
_entity_poly.entity_id
_entity_poly.type
_entity_poly.pdbx_seq_one_letter_code
_entity_poly.pdbx_strand_id
1 'polypeptide(L)'
;MKRLIQRGLMFGNLVHIDSPALVDRYNRALEHLTGRRTALTDFHVDISGYSPEVGDELGDDLYLNQGGCNRQFILLTTQQKTAPLLDAAFSMSRGILRQFIEENEAQLFALTAKDAVAGELLNTVYTIDRPAKLFDIRRIRIEADTTTGTVRDAERLGQMVDRFMAEEDAWFDDVLIADMITVAKRTGDVTRNPVRLKQMEFVQDNYWTSHFGGLYLFRGMEHPAVIASGDKSTLGEMPVAHVFDLRDRNQIARFLELNALVEPIVKARGIDAGAILRQKMDFIVVDAAQDAGIDLSGATRRDIRALARDYARRLPDEFHALQDLVIWAEDGGRWPRITSDHPAYFYTLRASDHPDRDLVNQLLAELSPKDVRQLFICHKQLFYRLYAGWSETKKSYVADFLDREYQVDKVGARAALFGHEAPMDRASSSRDEMIARVGPWGAVRGR
;
A
#
# COMPACT_ATOMS: atom_id res chain seq x y z
N MET A 1 8.84 -17.54 -2.96
CA MET A 1 7.99 -16.80 -1.99
C MET A 1 8.18 -17.24 -0.54
N LYS A 2 8.26 -18.55 -0.22
CA LYS A 2 8.36 -19.10 1.15
C LYS A 2 9.29 -18.35 2.13
N ARG A 3 10.50 -17.95 1.70
CA ARG A 3 11.46 -17.20 2.54
C ARG A 3 10.92 -15.86 3.04
N LEU A 4 10.17 -15.13 2.21
CA LEU A 4 9.59 -13.85 2.60
C LEU A 4 8.50 -14.03 3.65
N ILE A 5 7.66 -15.05 3.47
CA ILE A 5 6.58 -15.39 4.41
C ILE A 5 7.17 -15.78 5.77
N GLN A 6 8.14 -16.70 5.79
CA GLN A 6 8.81 -17.14 7.02
C GLN A 6 9.48 -16.02 7.81
N ARG A 7 9.85 -14.92 7.15
CA ARG A 7 10.49 -13.74 7.75
C ARG A 7 9.51 -12.58 7.99
N GLY A 8 8.21 -12.79 7.80
CA GLY A 8 7.20 -11.73 7.94
C GLY A 8 7.35 -10.57 6.94
N LEU A 9 8.06 -10.79 5.83
CA LEU A 9 8.26 -9.82 4.74
C LEU A 9 7.12 -9.87 3.70
N MET A 10 6.29 -10.90 3.76
CA MET A 10 5.06 -11.05 3.00
C MET A 10 3.97 -11.53 3.96
N PHE A 11 2.77 -10.97 3.86
CA PHE A 11 1.65 -11.22 4.78
C PHE A 11 1.95 -10.90 6.27
N GLY A 12 3.05 -10.19 6.55
CA GLY A 12 3.32 -9.68 7.89
C GLY A 12 2.35 -8.55 8.27
N ASN A 13 2.05 -8.45 9.57
CA ASN A 13 1.13 -7.46 10.16
C ASN A 13 -0.34 -7.58 9.69
N LEU A 14 -0.76 -8.71 9.14
CA LEU A 14 -2.19 -8.97 8.99
C LEU A 14 -2.82 -9.20 10.37
N VAL A 15 -4.12 -8.92 10.48
CA VAL A 15 -4.89 -9.11 11.72
C VAL A 15 -5.39 -10.54 11.76
N HIS A 16 -4.97 -11.29 12.78
CA HIS A 16 -5.43 -12.66 12.98
C HIS A 16 -6.86 -12.67 13.53
N ILE A 17 -7.74 -13.42 12.87
CA ILE A 17 -9.12 -13.63 13.25
C ILE A 17 -9.25 -15.09 13.67
N ASP A 18 -9.39 -15.35 14.97
CA ASP A 18 -9.35 -16.70 15.54
C ASP A 18 -10.50 -17.03 16.51
N SER A 19 -11.34 -16.04 16.82
CA SER A 19 -12.50 -16.26 17.69
C SER A 19 -13.75 -16.59 16.86
N PRO A 20 -14.56 -17.58 17.28
CA PRO A 20 -15.80 -17.93 16.59
C PRO A 20 -16.74 -16.74 16.39
N ALA A 21 -16.76 -15.79 17.33
CA ALA A 21 -17.57 -14.58 17.24
C ALA A 21 -17.11 -13.64 16.12
N LEU A 22 -15.79 -13.46 15.94
CA LEU A 22 -15.26 -12.62 14.86
C LEU A 22 -15.42 -13.30 13.50
N VAL A 23 -15.23 -14.63 13.43
CA VAL A 23 -15.48 -15.41 12.21
C VAL A 23 -16.94 -15.32 11.79
N ASP A 24 -17.90 -15.42 12.72
CA ASP A 24 -19.32 -15.25 12.39
C ASP A 24 -19.63 -13.83 11.90
N ARG A 25 -19.12 -12.79 12.58
CA ARG A 25 -19.27 -11.39 12.13
C ARG A 25 -18.70 -11.17 10.73
N TYR A 26 -17.52 -11.71 10.47
CA TYR A 26 -16.90 -11.67 9.16
C TYR A 26 -17.77 -12.35 8.11
N ASN A 27 -18.26 -13.56 8.41
CA ASN A 27 -19.14 -14.30 7.51
C ASN A 27 -20.45 -13.57 7.22
N ARG A 28 -21.06 -12.90 8.21
CA ARG A 28 -22.25 -12.07 7.96
C ARG A 28 -21.95 -10.91 7.02
N ALA A 29 -20.80 -10.25 7.19
CA ALA A 29 -20.38 -9.16 6.30
C ALA A 29 -20.02 -9.66 4.90
N LEU A 30 -19.32 -10.79 4.80
CA LEU A 30 -18.96 -11.44 3.55
C LEU A 30 -20.21 -11.88 2.78
N GLU A 31 -21.18 -12.48 3.46
CA GLU A 31 -22.46 -12.88 2.89
C GLU A 31 -23.26 -11.67 2.42
N HIS A 32 -23.27 -10.59 3.20
CA HIS A 32 -23.91 -9.33 2.82
C HIS A 32 -23.31 -8.71 1.56
N LEU A 33 -21.98 -8.69 1.45
CA LEU A 33 -21.27 -8.04 0.33
C LEU A 33 -21.19 -8.92 -0.93
N THR A 34 -21.06 -10.24 -0.76
CA THR A 34 -20.69 -11.17 -1.85
C THR A 34 -21.65 -12.34 -2.01
N GLY A 35 -22.58 -12.57 -1.08
CA GLY A 35 -23.44 -13.75 -1.05
C GLY A 35 -22.73 -15.05 -0.68
N ARG A 36 -21.46 -15.00 -0.25
CA ARG A 36 -20.63 -16.16 0.10
C ARG A 36 -20.27 -16.17 1.58
N ARG A 37 -19.86 -17.34 2.08
CA ARG A 37 -19.33 -17.56 3.42
C ARG A 37 -18.08 -18.42 3.35
N THR A 38 -17.15 -18.21 4.28
CA THR A 38 -15.99 -19.07 4.51
C THR A 38 -16.32 -20.15 5.53
N ALA A 39 -15.76 -21.35 5.36
CA ALA A 39 -15.81 -22.42 6.35
C ALA A 39 -14.56 -22.44 7.26
N LEU A 40 -13.60 -21.55 7.04
CA LEU A 40 -12.40 -21.43 7.86
C LEU A 40 -12.75 -21.01 9.30
N THR A 41 -12.06 -21.62 10.25
CA THR A 41 -12.20 -21.32 11.69
C THR A 41 -11.29 -20.19 12.15
N ASP A 42 -10.25 -19.91 11.38
CA ASP A 42 -9.28 -18.86 11.61
C ASP A 42 -8.63 -18.44 10.29
N PHE A 43 -8.25 -17.16 10.18
CA PHE A 43 -7.62 -16.58 8.99
C PHE A 43 -7.03 -15.20 9.32
N HIS A 44 -6.27 -14.63 8.38
CA HIS A 44 -5.67 -13.32 8.54
C HIS A 44 -6.24 -12.30 7.55
N VAL A 45 -6.60 -11.12 8.04
CA VAL A 45 -7.17 -10.05 7.21
C VAL A 45 -6.25 -8.83 7.11
N ASP A 46 -6.31 -8.17 5.96
CA ASP A 46 -5.62 -6.92 5.68
C ASP A 46 -6.42 -5.69 6.15
N ILE A 47 -5.97 -4.47 5.83
CA ILE A 47 -6.66 -3.24 6.23
C ILE A 47 -8.11 -3.15 5.71
N SER A 48 -8.38 -3.74 4.54
CA SER A 48 -9.71 -3.79 3.95
C SER A 48 -10.54 -4.96 4.45
N GLY A 49 -9.98 -5.87 5.25
CA GLY A 49 -10.66 -7.11 5.64
C GLY A 49 -10.45 -8.25 4.65
N TYR A 50 -9.68 -8.05 3.57
CA TYR A 50 -9.36 -9.13 2.65
C TYR A 50 -8.38 -10.11 3.30
N SER A 51 -8.75 -11.39 3.28
CA SER A 51 -7.92 -12.53 3.63
C SER A 51 -7.53 -13.32 2.37
N PRO A 52 -6.22 -13.59 2.16
CA PRO A 52 -5.75 -14.49 1.10
C PRO A 52 -6.18 -15.95 1.35
N GLU A 53 -6.31 -16.38 2.60
CA GLU A 53 -6.79 -17.74 2.92
C GLU A 53 -8.24 -17.95 2.50
N VAL A 54 -9.10 -16.95 2.76
CA VAL A 54 -10.49 -16.96 2.29
C VAL A 54 -10.55 -16.84 0.76
N GLY A 55 -9.66 -16.06 0.14
CA GLY A 55 -9.56 -15.96 -1.32
C GLY A 55 -9.26 -17.31 -1.97
N ASP A 56 -8.29 -18.06 -1.41
CA ASP A 56 -7.92 -19.40 -1.86
C ASP A 56 -9.07 -20.41 -1.68
N GLU A 57 -9.76 -20.39 -0.53
CA GLU A 57 -10.93 -21.25 -0.28
C GLU A 57 -12.07 -20.99 -1.28
N LEU A 58 -12.34 -19.72 -1.57
CA LEU A 58 -13.40 -19.30 -2.50
C LEU A 58 -12.98 -19.41 -3.97
N GLY A 59 -11.70 -19.64 -4.26
CA GLY A 59 -11.13 -19.60 -5.61
C GLY A 59 -11.23 -18.23 -6.29
N ASP A 60 -11.21 -17.15 -5.51
CA ASP A 60 -11.43 -15.78 -5.98
C ASP A 60 -10.64 -14.78 -5.14
N ASP A 61 -9.45 -14.38 -5.59
CA ASP A 61 -8.60 -13.37 -4.92
C ASP A 61 -9.18 -11.94 -4.97
N LEU A 62 -10.28 -11.71 -5.69
CA LEU A 62 -10.91 -10.40 -5.85
C LEU A 62 -12.28 -10.32 -5.19
N TYR A 63 -12.60 -11.21 -4.24
CA TYR A 63 -13.93 -11.27 -3.63
C TYR A 63 -14.39 -9.97 -2.93
N LEU A 64 -13.47 -9.13 -2.45
CA LEU A 64 -13.76 -7.78 -1.93
C LEU A 64 -13.36 -6.65 -2.90
N ASN A 65 -13.01 -6.96 -4.14
CA ASN A 65 -12.58 -5.97 -5.12
C ASN A 65 -13.06 -6.34 -6.52
N GLN A 66 -14.38 -6.46 -6.66
CA GLN A 66 -15.00 -6.86 -7.93
C GLN A 66 -14.54 -5.97 -9.09
N GLY A 67 -14.05 -6.62 -10.15
CA GLY A 67 -13.53 -5.94 -11.35
C GLY A 67 -12.29 -5.07 -11.12
N GLY A 68 -11.68 -5.11 -9.93
CA GLY A 68 -10.51 -4.30 -9.60
C GLY A 68 -10.78 -2.80 -9.42
N CYS A 69 -12.05 -2.36 -9.42
CA CYS A 69 -12.42 -0.94 -9.44
C CYS A 69 -12.99 -0.45 -8.11
N ASN A 70 -13.98 -1.16 -7.59
CA ASN A 70 -14.71 -0.77 -6.38
C ASN A 70 -14.30 -1.70 -5.24
N ARG A 71 -13.37 -1.22 -4.42
CA ARG A 71 -12.88 -1.96 -3.26
C ARG A 71 -13.94 -1.93 -2.17
N GLN A 72 -14.51 -3.08 -1.88
CA GLN A 72 -15.30 -3.33 -0.68
C GLN A 72 -14.35 -3.58 0.50
N PHE A 73 -14.87 -3.38 1.71
CA PHE A 73 -14.12 -3.66 2.92
C PHE A 73 -15.00 -4.21 4.05
N ILE A 74 -14.37 -4.98 4.93
CA ILE A 74 -14.94 -5.53 6.17
C ILE A 74 -14.01 -5.13 7.31
N LEU A 75 -14.52 -4.32 8.24
CA LEU A 75 -13.83 -3.91 9.45
C LEU A 75 -14.39 -4.70 10.64
N LEU A 76 -13.52 -5.51 11.25
CA LEU A 76 -13.75 -6.26 12.48
C LEU A 76 -13.10 -5.58 13.69
N THR A 77 -12.11 -4.73 13.47
CA THR A 77 -11.37 -4.02 14.54
C THR A 77 -10.66 -2.79 14.00
N THR A 78 -10.50 -1.76 14.84
CA THR A 78 -9.72 -0.56 14.48
C THR A 78 -8.22 -0.85 14.32
N GLN A 79 -7.72 -1.99 14.83
CA GLN A 79 -6.33 -2.43 14.66
C GLN A 79 -5.97 -2.68 13.19
N GLN A 80 -6.95 -2.95 12.32
CA GLN A 80 -6.75 -3.11 10.87
C GLN A 80 -6.06 -1.90 10.23
N LYS A 81 -6.12 -0.69 10.82
CA LYS A 81 -5.40 0.50 10.31
C LYS A 81 -3.89 0.30 10.16
N THR A 82 -3.31 -0.62 10.94
CA THR A 82 -1.88 -0.94 10.92
C THR A 82 -1.50 -2.00 9.89
N ALA A 83 -2.48 -2.74 9.37
CA ALA A 83 -2.28 -3.81 8.42
C ALA A 83 -1.87 -3.26 7.03
N PRO A 84 -1.17 -4.06 6.21
CA PRO A 84 -0.98 -3.73 4.80
C PRO A 84 -2.32 -3.79 4.04
N LEU A 85 -2.32 -3.27 2.81
CA LEU A 85 -3.36 -3.55 1.82
C LEU A 85 -2.76 -4.54 0.80
N LEU A 86 -3.36 -5.70 0.67
CA LEU A 86 -2.99 -6.71 -0.31
C LEU A 86 -3.70 -6.44 -1.64
N ASP A 87 -3.06 -6.86 -2.74
CA ASP A 87 -3.62 -6.78 -4.10
C ASP A 87 -4.24 -5.41 -4.46
N ALA A 88 -3.60 -4.34 -3.98
CA ALA A 88 -4.04 -2.97 -4.20
C ALA A 88 -4.09 -2.64 -5.71
N ALA A 89 -5.28 -2.42 -6.24
CA ALA A 89 -5.45 -1.98 -7.63
C ALA A 89 -5.13 -0.49 -7.82
N PHE A 90 -5.16 0.29 -6.74
CA PHE A 90 -4.93 1.71 -6.70
C PHE A 90 -4.03 2.11 -5.52
N SER A 91 -3.11 3.04 -5.73
CA SER A 91 -2.15 3.48 -4.69
C SER A 91 -2.82 4.22 -3.53
N MET A 92 -3.93 4.92 -3.77
CA MET A 92 -4.60 5.73 -2.75
C MET A 92 -5.50 4.92 -1.79
N SER A 93 -5.95 3.72 -2.16
CA SER A 93 -6.96 2.96 -1.39
C SER A 93 -6.54 2.71 0.05
N ARG A 94 -5.27 2.36 0.30
CA ARG A 94 -4.77 2.12 1.66
C ARG A 94 -4.80 3.39 2.51
N GLY A 95 -4.39 4.52 1.94
CA GLY A 95 -4.37 5.81 2.64
C GLY A 95 -5.77 6.25 3.05
N ILE A 96 -6.71 6.11 2.12
CA ILE A 96 -8.14 6.40 2.31
C ILE A 96 -8.73 5.54 3.45
N LEU A 97 -8.51 4.22 3.40
CA LEU A 97 -9.00 3.30 4.45
C LEU A 97 -8.39 3.61 5.81
N ARG A 98 -7.08 3.90 5.88
CA ARG A 98 -6.43 4.25 7.14
C ARG A 98 -7.03 5.53 7.73
N GLN A 99 -7.14 6.59 6.92
CA GLN A 99 -7.68 7.87 7.38
C GLN A 99 -9.15 7.72 7.82
N PHE A 100 -9.93 6.90 7.13
CA PHE A 100 -11.30 6.59 7.53
C PHE A 100 -11.37 5.91 8.91
N ILE A 101 -10.49 4.93 9.16
CA ILE A 101 -10.45 4.24 10.46
C ILE A 101 -10.00 5.20 11.56
N GLU A 102 -9.00 6.05 11.30
CA GLU A 102 -8.48 7.02 12.27
C GLU A 102 -9.51 8.10 12.62
N GLU A 103 -10.18 8.68 11.63
CA GLU A 103 -11.18 9.75 11.84
C GLU A 103 -12.47 9.26 12.51
N ASN A 104 -12.78 7.96 12.40
CA ASN A 104 -13.96 7.33 12.99
C ASN A 104 -13.62 6.33 14.10
N GLU A 105 -12.43 6.41 14.69
CA GLU A 105 -11.89 5.34 15.55
C GLU A 105 -12.82 5.00 16.73
N ALA A 106 -13.37 6.02 17.41
CA ALA A 106 -14.26 5.81 18.55
C ALA A 106 -15.58 5.13 18.15
N GLN A 107 -16.18 5.56 17.03
CA GLN A 107 -17.43 5.03 16.51
C GLN A 107 -17.25 3.61 15.97
N LEU A 108 -16.18 3.38 15.20
CA LEU A 108 -15.84 2.06 14.69
C LEU A 108 -15.52 1.09 15.82
N PHE A 109 -14.81 1.52 16.87
CA PHE A 109 -14.57 0.68 18.05
C PHE A 109 -15.88 0.24 18.73
N ALA A 110 -16.82 1.16 18.92
CA ALA A 110 -18.13 0.85 19.49
C ALA A 110 -18.96 -0.10 18.61
N LEU A 111 -18.93 0.10 17.29
CA LEU A 111 -19.65 -0.73 16.31
C LEU A 111 -19.06 -2.15 16.24
N THR A 112 -17.75 -2.23 16.04
CA THR A 112 -16.99 -3.48 15.91
C THR A 112 -17.02 -4.37 17.15
N ALA A 113 -17.33 -3.79 18.32
CA ALA A 113 -17.59 -4.56 19.53
C ALA A 113 -18.81 -5.51 19.41
N LYS A 114 -19.80 -5.18 18.57
CA LYS A 114 -21.05 -5.95 18.40
C LYS A 114 -21.15 -6.63 17.04
N ASP A 115 -20.77 -5.95 15.97
CA ASP A 115 -20.94 -6.41 14.59
C ASP A 115 -19.81 -5.93 13.68
N ALA A 116 -19.62 -6.55 12.52
CA ALA A 116 -18.69 -6.04 11.52
C ALA A 116 -19.25 -4.76 10.87
N VAL A 117 -18.36 -3.84 10.50
CA VAL A 117 -18.68 -2.70 9.63
C VAL A 117 -18.25 -3.05 8.22
N ALA A 118 -19.21 -3.13 7.30
CA ALA A 118 -18.97 -3.41 5.89
C ALA A 118 -19.19 -2.14 5.08
N GLY A 119 -18.48 -2.00 3.97
CA GLY A 119 -18.60 -0.81 3.13
C GLY A 119 -17.84 -0.91 1.83
N GLU A 120 -17.80 0.19 1.11
CA GLU A 120 -17.12 0.29 -0.17
C GLU A 120 -16.50 1.67 -0.42
N LEU A 121 -15.40 1.65 -1.17
CA LEU A 121 -14.80 2.82 -1.78
C LEU A 121 -15.50 3.09 -3.11
N LEU A 122 -16.51 3.95 -3.07
CA LEU A 122 -17.26 4.36 -4.25
C LEU A 122 -16.46 5.34 -5.08
N ASN A 123 -16.34 5.04 -6.36
CA ASN A 123 -15.90 5.99 -7.36
C ASN A 123 -16.93 6.10 -8.50
N THR A 124 -16.78 7.08 -9.37
CA THR A 124 -17.74 7.38 -10.45
C THR A 124 -17.72 6.34 -11.57
N VAL A 125 -16.71 5.46 -11.61
CA VAL A 125 -16.47 4.49 -12.68
C VAL A 125 -16.85 3.09 -12.22
N TYR A 126 -17.88 2.51 -12.84
CA TYR A 126 -18.30 1.14 -12.53
C TYR A 126 -17.41 0.07 -13.17
N THR A 127 -16.84 0.35 -14.34
CA THR A 127 -16.00 -0.58 -15.10
C THR A 127 -14.84 0.13 -15.78
N ILE A 128 -13.66 -0.49 -15.73
CA ILE A 128 -12.41 0.00 -16.33
C ILE A 128 -12.11 -0.84 -17.57
N ASP A 129 -12.80 -0.53 -18.66
CA ASP A 129 -12.66 -1.20 -19.97
C ASP A 129 -11.59 -0.53 -20.87
N ARG A 130 -11.35 0.77 -20.70
CA ARG A 130 -10.34 1.54 -21.43
C ARG A 130 -9.54 2.49 -20.52
N PRO A 131 -8.25 2.72 -20.81
CA PRO A 131 -7.38 3.58 -19.99
C PRO A 131 -7.93 4.99 -19.75
N ALA A 132 -8.55 5.59 -20.76
CA ALA A 132 -9.12 6.93 -20.65
C ALA A 132 -10.19 7.07 -19.55
N LYS A 133 -10.92 6.00 -19.19
CA LYS A 133 -11.92 6.06 -18.08
C LYS A 133 -11.29 6.29 -16.71
N LEU A 134 -10.00 5.99 -16.55
CA LEU A 134 -9.30 6.31 -15.30
C LEU A 134 -9.38 7.81 -15.00
N PHE A 135 -9.44 8.66 -16.02
CA PHE A 135 -9.57 10.11 -15.82
C PHE A 135 -10.92 10.58 -15.27
N ASP A 136 -11.93 9.71 -15.31
CA ASP A 136 -13.25 9.99 -14.74
C ASP A 136 -13.27 9.71 -13.22
N ILE A 137 -12.28 8.99 -12.69
CA ILE A 137 -12.08 8.81 -11.25
C ILE A 137 -11.52 10.10 -10.68
N ARG A 138 -12.39 10.99 -10.18
CA ARG A 138 -11.98 12.26 -9.56
C ARG A 138 -12.13 12.27 -8.04
N ARG A 139 -13.14 11.53 -7.57
CA ARG A 139 -13.62 11.59 -6.21
C ARG A 139 -13.92 10.18 -5.73
N ILE A 140 -13.43 9.86 -4.54
CA ILE A 140 -13.74 8.62 -3.85
C ILE A 140 -14.58 8.97 -2.64
N ARG A 141 -15.74 8.35 -2.51
CA ARG A 141 -16.62 8.44 -1.34
C ARG A 141 -16.57 7.12 -0.59
N ILE A 142 -16.64 7.19 0.73
CA ILE A 142 -16.75 6.00 1.56
C ILE A 142 -18.21 5.85 1.98
N GLU A 143 -18.79 4.70 1.66
CA GLU A 143 -20.06 4.27 2.22
C GLU A 143 -19.81 3.07 3.13
N ALA A 144 -20.33 3.13 4.36
CA ALA A 144 -20.10 2.12 5.38
C ALA A 144 -21.31 2.01 6.31
N ASP A 145 -21.68 0.78 6.66
CA ASP A 145 -22.72 0.47 7.64
C ASP A 145 -22.39 -0.86 8.34
N THR A 146 -23.11 -1.21 9.40
CA THR A 146 -23.07 -2.57 9.94
C THR A 146 -23.87 -3.52 9.07
N THR A 147 -23.66 -4.83 9.23
CA THR A 147 -24.42 -5.85 8.47
C THR A 147 -25.93 -5.77 8.69
N THR A 148 -26.35 -5.25 9.85
CA THR A 148 -27.74 -5.02 10.24
C THR A 148 -28.31 -3.65 9.85
N GLY A 149 -27.51 -2.74 9.30
CA GLY A 149 -27.92 -1.38 8.93
C GLY A 149 -28.04 -0.41 10.11
N THR A 150 -27.22 -0.56 11.15
CA THR A 150 -27.33 0.21 12.40
C THR A 150 -27.07 1.69 12.19
N VAL A 151 -26.14 2.07 11.30
CA VAL A 151 -25.80 3.47 11.02
C VAL A 151 -26.97 4.15 10.30
N ARG A 152 -27.52 3.51 9.26
CA ARG A 152 -28.70 4.01 8.54
C ARG A 152 -29.93 4.12 9.45
N ASP A 153 -30.17 3.11 10.27
CA ASP A 153 -31.29 3.14 11.23
C ASP A 153 -31.08 4.28 12.26
N ALA A 154 -29.85 4.54 12.71
CA ALA A 154 -29.54 5.62 13.65
C ALA A 154 -29.73 7.02 13.03
N GLU A 155 -29.35 7.21 11.77
CA GLU A 155 -29.62 8.45 11.02
C GLU A 155 -31.13 8.69 10.87
N ARG A 156 -31.88 7.65 10.49
CA ARG A 156 -33.34 7.71 10.34
C ARG A 156 -34.02 8.06 11.67
N LEU A 157 -33.59 7.44 12.77
CA LEU A 157 -34.11 7.77 14.10
C LEU A 157 -33.81 9.21 14.49
N GLY A 158 -32.60 9.71 14.19
CA GLY A 158 -32.24 11.11 14.42
C GLY A 158 -33.15 12.08 13.66
N GLN A 159 -33.41 11.82 12.37
CA GLN A 159 -34.34 12.64 11.57
C GLN A 159 -35.77 12.60 12.11
N MET A 160 -36.24 11.44 12.58
CA MET A 160 -37.55 11.32 13.22
C MET A 160 -37.62 12.08 14.55
N VAL A 161 -36.54 12.07 15.36
CA VAL A 161 -36.44 12.89 16.58
C VAL A 161 -36.45 14.38 16.24
N ASP A 162 -35.68 14.81 15.24
CA ASP A 162 -35.65 16.22 14.80
C ASP A 162 -37.04 16.67 14.34
N ARG A 163 -37.72 15.83 13.56
CA ARG A 163 -39.11 16.05 13.12
C ARG A 163 -40.07 16.13 14.31
N PHE A 164 -39.96 15.21 15.25
CA PHE A 164 -40.75 15.17 16.48
C PHE A 164 -40.58 16.45 17.32
N MET A 165 -39.37 17.01 17.36
CA MET A 165 -39.07 18.23 18.12
C MET A 165 -39.45 19.52 17.38
N ALA A 166 -39.53 19.50 16.04
CA ALA A 166 -39.73 20.70 15.22
C ALA A 166 -41.19 20.94 14.79
N GLU A 167 -41.97 19.89 14.55
CA GLU A 167 -43.36 20.00 14.08
C GLU A 167 -44.34 20.18 15.25
N GLU A 168 -45.28 21.13 15.16
CA GLU A 168 -46.26 21.44 16.21
C GLU A 168 -47.16 20.25 16.58
N ASP A 169 -47.43 19.36 15.62
CA ASP A 169 -48.36 18.24 15.76
C ASP A 169 -47.66 16.88 15.96
N ALA A 170 -46.34 16.81 15.84
CA ALA A 170 -45.62 15.54 15.85
C ALA A 170 -45.61 14.85 17.23
N TRP A 171 -45.92 15.56 18.31
CA TRP A 171 -46.00 14.98 19.66
C TRP A 171 -47.20 14.05 19.86
N PHE A 172 -48.22 14.09 18.99
CA PHE A 172 -49.38 13.19 18.98
C PHE A 172 -49.50 12.34 17.70
N ASP A 173 -48.48 12.37 16.84
CA ASP A 173 -48.41 11.48 15.67
C ASP A 173 -48.05 10.06 16.13
N ASP A 174 -49.08 9.25 16.41
CA ASP A 174 -48.93 7.85 16.85
C ASP A 174 -48.12 7.00 15.85
N VAL A 175 -48.16 7.33 14.55
CA VAL A 175 -47.39 6.63 13.52
C VAL A 175 -45.91 6.97 13.64
N LEU A 176 -45.57 8.26 13.77
CA LEU A 176 -44.20 8.71 13.97
C LEU A 176 -43.59 8.10 15.25
N ILE A 177 -44.34 8.09 16.36
CA ILE A 177 -43.87 7.52 17.63
C ILE A 177 -43.65 6.00 17.50
N ALA A 178 -44.57 5.27 16.85
CA ALA A 178 -44.44 3.83 16.64
C ALA A 178 -43.22 3.48 15.76
N ASP A 179 -42.99 4.26 14.70
CA ASP A 179 -41.82 4.14 13.84
C ASP A 179 -40.52 4.40 14.63
N MET A 180 -40.48 5.46 15.44
CA MET A 180 -39.33 5.78 16.30
C MET A 180 -39.00 4.63 17.28
N ILE A 181 -40.00 4.07 17.96
CA ILE A 181 -39.80 2.93 18.89
C ILE A 181 -39.26 1.71 18.14
N THR A 182 -39.78 1.44 16.94
CA THR A 182 -39.37 0.29 16.13
C THR A 182 -37.91 0.41 15.70
N VAL A 183 -37.49 1.60 15.27
CA VAL A 183 -36.09 1.87 14.89
C VAL A 183 -35.18 1.87 16.13
N ALA A 184 -35.61 2.47 17.25
CA ALA A 184 -34.84 2.51 18.50
C ALA A 184 -34.54 1.13 19.09
N LYS A 185 -35.44 0.15 18.92
CA LYS A 185 -35.20 -1.26 19.31
C LYS A 185 -34.01 -1.89 18.57
N ARG A 186 -33.73 -1.43 17.34
CA ARG A 186 -32.63 -1.94 16.50
C ARG A 186 -31.32 -1.20 16.77
N THR A 187 -31.37 0.11 16.96
CA THR A 187 -30.18 0.97 17.10
C THR A 187 -29.68 1.12 18.54
N GLY A 188 -30.58 0.98 19.52
CA GLY A 188 -30.34 1.43 20.89
C GLY A 188 -30.51 2.95 21.05
N ASP A 189 -30.06 3.49 22.18
CA ASP A 189 -30.18 4.92 22.52
C ASP A 189 -29.15 5.78 21.74
N VAL A 190 -29.59 6.24 20.56
CA VAL A 190 -28.82 7.13 19.67
C VAL A 190 -28.67 8.55 20.19
N THR A 191 -29.45 8.96 21.20
CA THR A 191 -29.38 10.32 21.76
C THR A 191 -28.19 10.48 22.71
N ARG A 192 -27.86 9.41 23.45
CA ARG A 192 -26.69 9.38 24.34
C ARG A 192 -25.40 8.93 23.66
N ASN A 193 -25.51 8.06 22.65
CA ASN A 193 -24.37 7.55 21.87
C ASN A 193 -24.71 7.58 20.37
N PRO A 194 -24.60 8.74 19.70
CA PRO A 194 -24.86 8.83 18.27
C PRO A 194 -23.81 8.01 17.50
N VAL A 195 -24.25 6.88 16.94
CA VAL A 195 -23.41 6.00 16.13
C VAL A 195 -23.43 6.47 14.67
N ARG A 196 -22.89 7.67 14.42
CA ARG A 196 -22.75 8.23 13.07
C ARG A 196 -21.31 8.15 12.63
N LEU A 197 -21.07 7.48 11.51
CA LEU A 197 -19.79 7.54 10.83
C LEU A 197 -19.72 8.85 10.03
N LYS A 198 -18.60 9.55 10.11
CA LYS A 198 -18.32 10.73 9.31
C LYS A 198 -18.33 10.32 7.84
N GLN A 199 -19.20 10.95 7.05
CA GLN A 199 -19.14 10.81 5.61
C GLN A 199 -17.85 11.45 5.11
N MET A 200 -17.04 10.67 4.40
CA MET A 200 -15.72 11.09 3.94
C MET A 200 -15.64 11.03 2.43
N GLU A 201 -14.98 12.05 1.89
CA GLU A 201 -14.79 12.24 0.47
C GLU A 201 -13.35 12.66 0.21
N PHE A 202 -12.75 12.05 -0.81
CA PHE A 202 -11.36 12.25 -1.17
C PHE A 202 -11.27 12.64 -2.63
N VAL A 203 -10.74 13.83 -2.90
CA VAL A 203 -10.35 14.23 -4.24
C VAL A 203 -9.00 13.57 -4.54
N GLN A 204 -8.89 12.93 -5.69
CA GLN A 204 -7.72 12.15 -6.06
C GLN A 204 -7.25 12.56 -7.44
N ASP A 205 -6.30 13.49 -7.51
CA ASP A 205 -5.81 13.98 -8.80
C ASP A 205 -4.69 13.11 -9.37
N ASN A 206 -3.81 12.61 -8.48
CA ASN A 206 -2.61 11.87 -8.84
C ASN A 206 -2.62 10.49 -8.17
N TYR A 207 -2.38 9.42 -8.92
CA TYR A 207 -2.34 8.06 -8.37
C TYR A 207 -1.73 7.06 -9.34
N TRP A 208 -1.40 5.88 -8.82
CA TRP A 208 -1.01 4.72 -9.60
C TRP A 208 -2.10 3.66 -9.60
N THR A 209 -2.21 2.91 -10.68
CA THR A 209 -3.07 1.72 -10.78
C THR A 209 -2.37 0.54 -11.45
N SER A 210 -2.69 -0.68 -11.02
CA SER A 210 -2.21 -1.91 -11.66
C SER A 210 -2.94 -2.24 -12.97
N HIS A 211 -4.05 -1.57 -13.25
CA HIS A 211 -4.81 -1.72 -14.51
C HIS A 211 -3.93 -1.42 -15.72
N PHE A 212 -4.21 -2.09 -16.84
CA PHE A 212 -3.46 -1.96 -18.10
C PHE A 212 -1.94 -2.16 -17.96
N GLY A 213 -1.51 -2.99 -17.00
CA GLY A 213 -0.11 -3.33 -16.78
C GLY A 213 0.66 -2.36 -15.87
N GLY A 214 0.01 -1.30 -15.37
CA GLY A 214 0.62 -0.29 -14.52
C GLY A 214 0.57 1.09 -15.16
N LEU A 215 -0.12 2.03 -14.52
CA LEU A 215 -0.23 3.42 -14.96
C LEU A 215 -0.09 4.38 -13.79
N TYR A 216 0.76 5.39 -13.95
CA TYR A 216 0.83 6.57 -13.10
C TYR A 216 0.08 7.70 -13.78
N LEU A 217 -0.91 8.25 -13.11
CA LEU A 217 -1.68 9.40 -13.55
C LEU A 217 -1.28 10.61 -12.71
N PHE A 218 -0.83 11.67 -13.38
CA PHE A 218 -0.48 12.94 -12.77
C PHE A 218 -1.31 14.04 -13.43
N ARG A 219 -2.44 14.42 -12.82
CA ARG A 219 -3.41 15.38 -13.37
C ARG A 219 -3.46 16.69 -12.60
N GLY A 220 -3.19 16.65 -11.30
CA GLY A 220 -3.28 17.79 -10.38
C GLY A 220 -2.01 18.62 -10.33
N MET A 221 -1.39 18.91 -11.48
CA MET A 221 -0.14 19.66 -11.56
C MET A 221 -0.05 20.51 -12.82
N GLU A 222 0.90 21.45 -12.85
CA GLU A 222 1.09 22.40 -13.95
C GLU A 222 1.35 21.70 -15.29
N HIS A 223 2.16 20.64 -15.28
CA HIS A 223 2.44 19.84 -16.46
C HIS A 223 1.93 18.41 -16.27
N PRO A 224 0.65 18.12 -16.55
CA PRO A 224 0.07 16.80 -16.34
C PRO A 224 0.61 15.78 -17.34
N ALA A 225 0.75 14.53 -16.88
CA ALA A 225 1.22 13.42 -17.71
C ALA A 225 0.68 12.07 -17.23
N VAL A 226 0.73 11.09 -18.13
CA VAL A 226 0.59 9.68 -17.79
C VAL A 226 1.91 8.97 -18.06
N ILE A 227 2.35 8.13 -17.11
CA ILE A 227 3.51 7.27 -17.28
C ILE A 227 3.06 5.82 -17.20
N ALA A 228 3.26 5.06 -18.28
CA ALA A 228 2.96 3.65 -18.36
C ALA A 228 4.14 2.81 -17.86
N SER A 229 3.86 1.82 -17.01
CA SER A 229 4.83 0.78 -16.65
C SER A 229 5.10 -0.16 -17.85
N GLY A 230 4.10 -0.34 -18.71
CA GLY A 230 4.19 -1.11 -19.95
C GLY A 230 4.38 -0.25 -21.21
N ASP A 231 4.12 -0.83 -22.38
CA ASP A 231 4.23 -0.11 -23.65
C ASP A 231 3.07 0.90 -23.83
N LYS A 232 3.40 2.19 -23.86
CA LYS A 232 2.40 3.28 -24.02
C LYS A 232 1.59 3.18 -25.31
N SER A 233 2.10 2.52 -26.35
CA SER A 233 1.40 2.34 -27.63
C SER A 233 0.06 1.61 -27.49
N THR A 234 -0.07 0.80 -26.42
CA THR A 234 -1.25 -0.02 -26.13
C THR A 234 -2.40 0.75 -25.47
N LEU A 235 -2.17 1.99 -25.02
CA LEU A 235 -3.13 2.75 -24.22
C LEU A 235 -4.23 3.43 -25.04
N GLY A 236 -4.03 3.58 -26.35
CA GLY A 236 -4.94 4.34 -27.21
C GLY A 236 -4.90 5.85 -26.92
N GLU A 237 -5.98 6.54 -27.28
CA GLU A 237 -6.11 7.98 -27.05
C GLU A 237 -6.35 8.29 -25.57
N MET A 238 -5.50 9.16 -25.01
CA MET A 238 -5.53 9.55 -23.60
C MET A 238 -5.92 11.03 -23.47
N PRO A 239 -6.74 11.41 -22.48
CA PRO A 239 -7.17 12.80 -22.27
C PRO A 239 -6.09 13.63 -21.55
N VAL A 240 -4.84 13.52 -22.01
CA VAL A 240 -3.69 14.28 -21.52
C VAL A 240 -2.70 14.48 -22.67
N ALA A 241 -2.01 15.63 -22.68
CA ALA A 241 -1.07 15.97 -23.76
C ALA A 241 0.20 15.09 -23.75
N HIS A 242 0.58 14.58 -22.58
CA HIS A 242 1.84 13.88 -22.38
C HIS A 242 1.62 12.45 -21.89
N VAL A 243 2.05 11.48 -22.69
CA VAL A 243 2.04 10.06 -22.36
C VAL A 243 3.44 9.51 -22.57
N PHE A 244 4.00 8.95 -21.52
CA PHE A 244 5.33 8.35 -21.48
C PHE A 244 5.24 6.87 -21.12
N ASP A 245 6.28 6.12 -21.45
CA ASP A 245 6.58 4.83 -20.84
C ASP A 245 7.96 4.87 -20.18
N LEU A 246 8.32 3.83 -19.43
CA LEU A 246 9.58 3.77 -18.67
C LEU A 246 10.86 3.88 -19.53
N ARG A 247 10.77 3.73 -20.86
CA ARG A 247 11.90 3.90 -21.79
C ARG A 247 12.14 5.38 -22.11
N ASP A 248 11.14 6.25 -21.96
CA ASP A 248 11.22 7.70 -22.17
C ASP A 248 11.93 8.42 -21.00
N ARG A 249 13.14 7.94 -20.65
CA ARG A 249 13.86 8.37 -19.43
C ARG A 249 14.10 9.87 -19.39
N ASN A 250 14.52 10.47 -20.51
CA ASN A 250 14.74 11.91 -20.63
C ASN A 250 13.46 12.72 -20.40
N GLN A 251 12.34 12.26 -20.96
CA GLN A 251 11.07 12.95 -20.86
C GLN A 251 10.52 12.84 -19.43
N ILE A 252 10.64 11.67 -18.80
CA ILE A 252 10.29 11.47 -17.39
C ILE A 252 11.16 12.34 -16.49
N ALA A 253 12.47 12.36 -16.68
CA ALA A 253 13.38 13.22 -15.90
C ALA A 253 12.97 14.70 -15.98
N ARG A 254 12.72 15.19 -17.20
CA ARG A 254 12.25 16.56 -17.43
C ARG A 254 10.88 16.82 -16.80
N PHE A 255 9.95 15.88 -16.90
CA PHE A 255 8.62 15.97 -16.27
C PHE A 255 8.73 16.08 -14.74
N LEU A 256 9.57 15.26 -14.12
CA LEU A 256 9.78 15.27 -12.67
C LEU A 256 10.43 16.59 -12.20
N GLU A 257 11.39 17.11 -12.98
CA GLU A 257 12.06 18.39 -12.68
C GLU A 257 11.12 19.58 -12.86
N LEU A 258 10.37 19.66 -13.97
CA LEU A 258 9.43 20.76 -14.25
C LEU A 258 8.34 20.89 -13.20
N ASN A 259 7.85 19.76 -12.67
CA ASN A 259 6.84 19.75 -11.61
C ASN A 259 7.44 19.76 -10.18
N ALA A 260 8.77 19.92 -10.04
CA ALA A 260 9.48 19.91 -8.76
C ALA A 260 9.17 18.68 -7.87
N LEU A 261 9.00 17.51 -8.49
CA LEU A 261 8.62 16.26 -7.82
C LEU A 261 9.81 15.52 -7.20
N VAL A 262 11.03 15.83 -7.64
CA VAL A 262 12.25 15.13 -7.22
C VAL A 262 13.37 16.09 -6.88
N GLU A 263 14.25 15.64 -5.99
CA GLU A 263 15.50 16.31 -5.66
C GLU A 263 16.68 15.31 -5.66
N PRO A 264 17.91 15.77 -5.93
CA PRO A 264 19.10 14.94 -5.79
C PRO A 264 19.34 14.54 -4.33
N ILE A 265 19.63 13.26 -4.08
CA ILE A 265 19.91 12.71 -2.75
C ILE A 265 21.03 13.49 -2.03
N VAL A 266 22.06 13.89 -2.78
CA VAL A 266 23.22 14.64 -2.25
C VAL A 266 22.90 16.08 -1.82
N LYS A 267 21.77 16.65 -2.25
CA LYS A 267 21.33 17.99 -1.84
C LYS A 267 20.37 17.96 -0.64
N ALA A 268 19.85 16.79 -0.28
CA ALA A 268 18.87 16.65 0.78
C ALA A 268 19.48 16.94 2.16
N ARG A 269 18.79 17.74 2.97
CA ARG A 269 19.24 18.12 4.32
C ARG A 269 18.97 16.98 5.32
N GLY A 270 19.92 16.76 6.24
CA GLY A 270 19.73 15.84 7.38
C GLY A 270 19.89 14.36 7.07
N ILE A 271 20.51 14.00 5.95
CA ILE A 271 20.67 12.61 5.50
C ILE A 271 22.13 12.30 5.15
N ASP A 272 22.59 11.10 5.49
CA ASP A 272 23.86 10.56 5.03
C ASP A 272 23.75 10.04 3.58
N ALA A 273 23.97 10.95 2.63
CA ALA A 273 23.92 10.65 1.21
C ALA A 273 24.93 9.57 0.80
N GLY A 274 26.14 9.58 1.38
CA GLY A 274 27.19 8.59 1.10
C GLY A 274 26.76 7.18 1.49
N ALA A 275 26.15 7.02 2.68
CA ALA A 275 25.62 5.73 3.13
C ALA A 275 24.49 5.20 2.23
N ILE A 276 23.57 6.07 1.79
CA ILE A 276 22.48 5.68 0.88
C ILE A 276 23.03 5.24 -0.46
N LEU A 277 23.96 5.99 -1.04
CA LEU A 277 24.55 5.69 -2.34
C LEU A 277 25.33 4.37 -2.29
N ARG A 278 26.14 4.13 -1.25
CA ARG A 278 26.82 2.84 -1.03
C ARG A 278 25.85 1.68 -0.96
N GLN A 279 24.74 1.85 -0.27
CA GLN A 279 23.75 0.78 -0.16
C GLN A 279 23.08 0.48 -1.51
N LYS A 280 22.77 1.51 -2.30
CA LYS A 280 22.28 1.32 -3.68
C LYS A 280 23.34 0.58 -4.52
N MET A 281 24.61 0.93 -4.38
CA MET A 281 25.72 0.23 -5.05
C MET A 281 25.83 -1.24 -4.63
N ASP A 282 25.68 -1.56 -3.34
CA ASP A 282 25.70 -2.94 -2.86
C ASP A 282 24.62 -3.79 -3.55
N PHE A 283 23.41 -3.26 -3.77
CA PHE A 283 22.38 -3.98 -4.50
C PHE A 283 22.65 -4.12 -6.01
N ILE A 284 23.29 -3.14 -6.63
CA ILE A 284 23.73 -3.25 -8.03
C ILE A 284 24.79 -4.36 -8.18
N VAL A 285 25.70 -4.50 -7.20
CA VAL A 285 26.68 -5.59 -7.18
C VAL A 285 25.98 -6.95 -7.02
N VAL A 286 24.98 -7.05 -6.14
CA VAL A 286 24.16 -8.26 -5.96
C VAL A 286 23.44 -8.65 -7.25
N ASP A 287 22.92 -7.67 -7.99
CA ASP A 287 22.28 -7.89 -9.27
C ASP A 287 23.29 -8.39 -10.34
N ALA A 288 24.44 -7.72 -10.48
CA ALA A 288 25.49 -8.13 -11.39
C ALA A 288 26.09 -9.51 -11.04
N ALA A 289 26.20 -9.84 -9.75
CA ALA A 289 26.68 -11.13 -9.27
C ALA A 289 25.70 -12.26 -9.60
N GLN A 290 24.39 -12.01 -9.52
CA GLN A 290 23.37 -12.96 -9.99
C GLN A 290 23.55 -13.26 -11.48
N ASP A 291 23.72 -12.24 -12.31
CA ASP A 291 23.86 -12.41 -13.77
C ASP A 291 25.16 -13.15 -14.13
N ALA A 292 26.19 -13.01 -13.31
CA ALA A 292 27.44 -13.76 -13.41
C ALA A 292 27.38 -15.18 -12.82
N GLY A 293 26.24 -15.60 -12.24
CA GLY A 293 26.06 -16.94 -11.65
C GLY A 293 26.82 -17.15 -10.32
N ILE A 294 27.16 -16.08 -9.61
CA ILE A 294 27.88 -16.14 -8.33
C ILE A 294 26.90 -16.51 -7.21
N ASP A 295 27.33 -17.39 -6.30
CA ASP A 295 26.56 -17.72 -5.10
C ASP A 295 26.64 -16.59 -4.06
N LEU A 296 25.47 -16.12 -3.65
CA LEU A 296 25.27 -15.03 -2.68
C LEU A 296 24.67 -15.54 -1.36
N SER A 297 24.51 -16.86 -1.22
CA SER A 297 23.90 -17.47 -0.04
C SER A 297 24.72 -17.18 1.21
N GLY A 298 24.13 -16.46 2.17
CA GLY A 298 24.80 -16.08 3.41
C GLY A 298 25.84 -14.96 3.26
N ALA A 299 25.97 -14.34 2.09
CA ALA A 299 26.91 -13.25 1.86
C ALA A 299 26.63 -12.06 2.78
N THR A 300 27.68 -11.50 3.38
CA THR A 300 27.62 -10.31 4.22
C THR A 300 27.92 -9.05 3.39
N ARG A 301 27.64 -7.86 3.95
CA ARG A 301 28.07 -6.58 3.32
C ARG A 301 29.56 -6.54 3.01
N ARG A 302 30.40 -7.17 3.84
CA ARG A 302 31.85 -7.24 3.61
C ARG A 302 32.17 -8.07 2.37
N ASP A 303 31.45 -9.16 2.16
CA ASP A 303 31.61 -10.04 1.00
C ASP A 303 31.15 -9.34 -0.28
N ILE A 304 30.02 -8.61 -0.22
CA ILE A 304 29.57 -7.78 -1.36
C ILE A 304 30.62 -6.74 -1.75
N ARG A 305 31.26 -6.07 -0.78
CA ARG A 305 32.36 -5.13 -1.06
C ARG A 305 33.63 -5.81 -1.58
N ALA A 306 33.88 -7.07 -1.23
CA ALA A 306 34.97 -7.85 -1.82
C ALA A 306 34.65 -8.17 -3.28
N LEU A 307 33.45 -8.68 -3.56
CA LEU A 307 32.95 -8.92 -4.91
C LEU A 307 33.02 -7.65 -5.78
N ALA A 308 32.63 -6.50 -5.24
CA ALA A 308 32.70 -5.23 -5.96
C ALA A 308 34.14 -4.89 -6.40
N ARG A 309 35.15 -5.23 -5.59
CA ARG A 309 36.57 -4.99 -5.92
C ARG A 309 37.09 -6.01 -6.92
N ASP A 310 36.77 -7.28 -6.73
CA ASP A 310 37.25 -8.38 -7.59
C ASP A 310 36.66 -8.29 -9.00
N TYR A 311 35.41 -7.82 -9.11
CA TYR A 311 34.69 -7.70 -10.37
C TYR A 311 34.55 -6.25 -10.85
N ALA A 312 35.34 -5.31 -10.33
CA ALA A 312 35.17 -3.87 -10.57
C ALA A 312 35.00 -3.51 -12.06
N ARG A 313 35.78 -4.10 -12.97
CA ARG A 313 35.70 -3.81 -14.42
C ARG A 313 34.47 -4.39 -15.13
N ARG A 314 33.75 -5.31 -14.49
CA ARG A 314 32.57 -6.00 -15.04
C ARG A 314 31.26 -5.48 -14.45
N LEU A 315 31.33 -4.54 -13.51
CA LEU A 315 30.16 -3.89 -12.95
C LEU A 315 29.53 -2.94 -13.98
N PRO A 316 28.22 -2.72 -13.92
CA PRO A 316 27.52 -1.89 -14.89
C PRO A 316 27.81 -0.39 -14.68
N ASP A 317 27.56 0.41 -15.71
CA ASP A 317 27.80 1.86 -15.71
C ASP A 317 27.13 2.58 -14.54
N GLU A 318 25.94 2.14 -14.12
CA GLU A 318 25.30 2.72 -12.93
C GLU A 318 26.13 2.59 -11.65
N PHE A 319 26.88 1.51 -11.47
CA PHE A 319 27.75 1.35 -10.30
C PHE A 319 28.87 2.40 -10.31
N HIS A 320 29.54 2.56 -11.45
CA HIS A 320 30.66 3.48 -11.59
C HIS A 320 30.25 4.94 -11.41
N ALA A 321 29.12 5.35 -11.99
CA ALA A 321 28.62 6.70 -11.81
C ALA A 321 28.21 7.00 -10.35
N LEU A 322 27.62 6.02 -9.65
CA LEU A 322 27.33 6.18 -8.22
C LEU A 322 28.61 6.19 -7.37
N GLN A 323 29.63 5.42 -7.75
CA GLN A 323 30.93 5.43 -7.09
C GLN A 323 31.59 6.82 -7.19
N ASP A 324 31.61 7.42 -8.38
CA ASP A 324 32.13 8.79 -8.57
C ASP A 324 31.38 9.81 -7.71
N LEU A 325 30.06 9.63 -7.55
CA LEU A 325 29.23 10.49 -6.72
C LEU A 325 29.53 10.31 -5.21
N VAL A 326 29.80 9.09 -4.76
CA VAL A 326 30.26 8.81 -3.39
C VAL A 326 31.62 9.45 -3.11
N ILE A 327 32.57 9.30 -4.03
CA ILE A 327 33.91 9.92 -3.93
C ILE A 327 33.79 11.45 -3.87
N TRP A 328 32.90 12.04 -4.68
CA TRP A 328 32.62 13.48 -4.59
C TRP A 328 32.04 13.86 -3.21
N ALA A 329 31.07 13.10 -2.71
CA ALA A 329 30.35 13.42 -1.48
C ALA A 329 31.22 13.30 -0.22
N GLU A 330 32.21 12.41 -0.20
CA GLU A 330 33.03 12.11 0.99
C GLU A 330 34.46 12.62 0.90
N ASP A 331 35.09 12.42 -0.26
CA ASP A 331 36.53 12.66 -0.45
C ASP A 331 36.81 13.95 -1.24
N GLY A 332 35.77 14.74 -1.58
CA GLY A 332 35.92 15.98 -2.33
C GLY A 332 36.38 15.78 -3.77
N GLY A 333 36.04 14.62 -4.37
CA GLY A 333 36.33 14.30 -5.76
C GLY A 333 35.69 15.25 -6.78
N ARG A 334 35.80 14.94 -8.07
CA ARG A 334 35.16 15.73 -9.14
C ARG A 334 33.67 15.40 -9.23
N TRP A 335 32.83 16.43 -9.35
CA TRP A 335 31.39 16.24 -9.60
C TRP A 335 31.14 15.44 -10.90
N PRO A 336 30.49 14.26 -10.84
CA PRO A 336 30.24 13.44 -12.01
C PRO A 336 29.16 14.05 -12.91
N ARG A 337 29.28 13.86 -14.23
CA ARG A 337 28.25 14.27 -15.19
C ARG A 337 27.32 13.09 -15.46
N ILE A 338 26.19 13.06 -14.76
CA ILE A 338 25.14 12.04 -14.93
C ILE A 338 23.97 12.71 -15.66
N THR A 339 23.82 12.42 -16.95
CA THR A 339 22.70 12.89 -17.77
C THR A 339 21.44 12.05 -17.50
N SER A 340 20.26 12.53 -17.90
CA SER A 340 18.99 11.82 -17.70
C SER A 340 18.89 10.47 -18.42
N ASP A 341 19.63 10.30 -19.52
CA ASP A 341 19.76 9.01 -20.22
C ASP A 341 20.64 8.00 -19.47
N HIS A 342 21.49 8.47 -18.56
CA HIS A 342 22.41 7.60 -17.85
C HIS A 342 21.64 6.60 -16.95
N PRO A 343 22.00 5.30 -16.92
CA PRO A 343 21.33 4.31 -16.09
C PRO A 343 21.28 4.69 -14.60
N ALA A 344 22.34 5.31 -14.09
CA ALA A 344 22.43 5.81 -12.71
C ALA A 344 21.47 6.94 -12.35
N TYR A 345 20.92 7.68 -13.33
CA TYR A 345 20.26 8.97 -13.07
C TYR A 345 19.19 8.89 -11.98
N PHE A 346 18.21 7.99 -12.13
CA PHE A 346 17.13 7.85 -11.14
C PHE A 346 17.60 7.28 -9.78
N TYR A 347 18.75 6.59 -9.72
CA TYR A 347 19.34 6.17 -8.45
C TYR A 347 19.88 7.35 -7.64
N THR A 348 20.14 8.50 -8.27
CA THR A 348 20.61 9.72 -7.61
C THR A 348 19.48 10.60 -7.10
N LEU A 349 18.23 10.25 -7.39
CA LEU A 349 17.05 11.04 -7.07
C LEU A 349 16.25 10.43 -5.91
N ARG A 350 15.50 11.31 -5.24
CA ARG A 350 14.45 10.96 -4.28
C ARG A 350 13.25 11.89 -4.51
N ALA A 351 12.08 11.51 -4.03
CA ALA A 351 10.94 12.43 -4.05
C ALA A 351 11.22 13.64 -3.14
N SER A 352 10.81 14.82 -3.60
CA SER A 352 10.78 16.05 -2.80
C SER A 352 9.65 16.00 -1.77
N ASP A 353 9.61 16.95 -0.84
CA ASP A 353 8.55 17.02 0.17
C ASP A 353 7.28 17.65 -0.39
N HIS A 354 6.38 16.82 -0.92
CA HIS A 354 5.08 17.21 -1.44
C HIS A 354 4.04 16.09 -1.16
N PRO A 355 2.72 16.35 -1.32
CA PRO A 355 1.68 15.38 -1.01
C PRO A 355 1.80 14.04 -1.77
N ASP A 356 2.25 14.09 -3.03
CA ASP A 356 2.41 12.92 -3.89
C ASP A 356 3.76 12.18 -3.75
N ARG A 357 4.55 12.48 -2.71
CA ARG A 357 5.90 11.90 -2.54
C ARG A 357 5.91 10.36 -2.53
N ASP A 358 4.86 9.72 -2.04
CA ASP A 358 4.76 8.25 -2.00
C ASP A 358 4.57 7.68 -3.40
N LEU A 359 3.74 8.33 -4.22
CA LEU A 359 3.52 7.99 -5.63
C LEU A 359 4.81 8.19 -6.45
N VAL A 360 5.52 9.29 -6.21
CA VAL A 360 6.81 9.56 -6.88
C VAL A 360 7.88 8.55 -6.44
N ASN A 361 7.96 8.21 -5.15
CA ASN A 361 8.88 7.18 -4.69
C ASN A 361 8.53 5.79 -5.25
N GLN A 362 7.24 5.49 -5.46
CA GLN A 362 6.81 4.29 -6.16
C GLN A 362 7.27 4.27 -7.62
N LEU A 363 7.15 5.40 -8.34
CA LEU A 363 7.66 5.55 -9.71
C LEU A 363 9.20 5.42 -9.77
N LEU A 364 9.92 6.10 -8.87
CA LEU A 364 11.38 6.02 -8.80
C LEU A 364 11.84 4.58 -8.52
N ALA A 365 11.13 3.84 -7.67
CA ALA A 365 11.41 2.42 -7.41
C ALA A 365 11.30 1.55 -8.69
N GLU A 366 10.34 1.85 -9.56
CA GLU A 366 10.17 1.14 -10.84
C GLU A 366 11.21 1.58 -11.89
N LEU A 367 11.66 2.84 -11.87
CA LEU A 367 12.74 3.35 -12.73
C LEU A 367 14.14 2.89 -12.30
N SER A 368 14.30 2.46 -11.05
CA SER A 368 15.55 1.98 -10.47
C SER A 368 15.40 0.61 -9.79
N PRO A 369 15.02 -0.46 -10.53
CA PRO A 369 14.56 -1.72 -9.96
C PRO A 369 15.65 -2.52 -9.23
N LYS A 370 16.93 -2.16 -9.41
CA LYS A 370 18.04 -2.79 -8.67
C LYS A 370 18.11 -2.31 -7.22
N ASP A 371 17.49 -1.19 -6.85
CA ASP A 371 17.36 -0.80 -5.43
C ASP A 371 16.24 -1.61 -4.77
N VAL A 372 16.62 -2.80 -4.31
CA VAL A 372 15.74 -3.76 -3.65
C VAL A 372 15.03 -3.17 -2.44
N ARG A 373 15.69 -2.32 -1.66
CA ARG A 373 15.09 -1.72 -0.45
C ARG A 373 14.00 -0.74 -0.85
N GLN A 374 14.28 0.19 -1.76
CA GLN A 374 13.29 1.16 -2.22
C GLN A 374 12.10 0.45 -2.89
N LEU A 375 12.38 -0.59 -3.68
CA LEU A 375 11.38 -1.41 -4.33
C LEU A 375 10.46 -2.13 -3.32
N PHE A 376 11.03 -2.73 -2.27
CA PHE A 376 10.24 -3.37 -1.21
C PHE A 376 9.38 -2.39 -0.41
N ILE A 377 9.89 -1.17 -0.16
CA ILE A 377 9.20 -0.16 0.65
C ILE A 377 8.09 0.53 -0.16
N CYS A 378 8.38 0.90 -1.41
CA CYS A 378 7.53 1.80 -2.18
C CYS A 378 6.67 1.07 -3.22
N HIS A 379 7.09 -0.11 -3.71
CA HIS A 379 6.35 -0.85 -4.74
C HIS A 379 6.32 -2.37 -4.48
N LYS A 380 5.70 -2.79 -3.37
CA LYS A 380 5.63 -4.20 -2.93
C LYS A 380 5.17 -5.19 -4.01
N GLN A 381 4.16 -4.83 -4.81
CA GLN A 381 3.67 -5.73 -5.87
C GLN A 381 4.72 -6.00 -6.94
N LEU A 382 5.41 -4.96 -7.42
CA LEU A 382 6.50 -5.11 -8.37
C LEU A 382 7.67 -5.87 -7.74
N PHE A 383 7.99 -5.59 -6.47
CA PHE A 383 8.97 -6.38 -5.71
C PHE A 383 8.64 -7.87 -5.73
N TYR A 384 7.41 -8.28 -5.37
CA TYR A 384 7.05 -9.70 -5.34
C TYR A 384 7.11 -10.35 -6.72
N ARG A 385 6.68 -9.63 -7.76
CA ARG A 385 6.76 -10.08 -9.15
C ARG A 385 8.22 -10.33 -9.58
N LEU A 386 9.11 -9.38 -9.32
CA LEU A 386 10.54 -9.51 -9.65
C LEU A 386 11.22 -10.58 -8.79
N TYR A 387 10.93 -10.60 -7.49
CA TYR A 387 11.47 -11.57 -6.54
C TYR A 387 11.15 -13.01 -6.96
N ALA A 388 9.97 -13.28 -7.54
CA ALA A 388 9.62 -14.61 -8.01
C ALA A 388 10.59 -15.13 -9.09
N GLY A 389 11.05 -14.24 -9.98
CA GLY A 389 11.94 -14.56 -11.10
C GLY A 389 13.44 -14.56 -10.78
N TRP A 390 13.86 -14.09 -9.60
CA TRP A 390 15.28 -14.06 -9.22
C TRP A 390 15.87 -15.46 -8.93
N SER A 391 17.19 -15.57 -8.99
CA SER A 391 17.91 -16.78 -8.59
C SER A 391 17.69 -17.10 -7.11
N GLU A 392 17.80 -18.37 -6.74
CA GLU A 392 17.62 -18.80 -5.34
C GLU A 392 18.66 -18.15 -4.39
N THR A 393 19.86 -17.86 -4.89
CA THR A 393 20.94 -17.22 -4.14
C THR A 393 20.63 -15.74 -3.89
N LYS A 394 20.16 -14.98 -4.91
CA LYS A 394 19.70 -13.59 -4.75
C LYS A 394 18.48 -13.50 -3.84
N LYS A 395 17.50 -14.40 -4.02
CA LYS A 395 16.32 -14.51 -3.14
C LYS A 395 16.71 -14.70 -1.68
N SER A 396 17.73 -15.53 -1.42
CA SER A 396 18.26 -15.78 -0.08
C SER A 396 18.89 -14.52 0.50
N TYR A 397 19.85 -13.93 -0.22
CA TYR A 397 20.52 -12.69 0.20
C TYR A 397 19.55 -11.56 0.51
N VAL A 398 18.60 -11.28 -0.41
CA VAL A 398 17.64 -10.19 -0.23
C VAL A 398 16.72 -10.43 0.97
N ALA A 399 16.23 -11.67 1.16
CA ALA A 399 15.37 -11.98 2.30
C ALA A 399 16.13 -11.81 3.62
N ASP A 400 17.39 -12.25 3.68
CA ASP A 400 18.28 -12.07 4.82
C ASP A 400 18.55 -10.59 5.10
N PHE A 401 18.85 -9.82 4.05
CA PHE A 401 19.07 -8.38 4.14
C PHE A 401 17.85 -7.65 4.73
N LEU A 402 16.66 -7.90 4.17
CA LEU A 402 15.44 -7.22 4.61
C LEU A 402 15.05 -7.60 6.06
N ASP A 403 15.32 -8.82 6.48
CA ASP A 403 15.01 -9.30 7.82
C ASP A 403 16.02 -8.81 8.89
N ARG A 404 17.31 -8.70 8.54
CA ARG A 404 18.36 -8.24 9.45
C ARG A 404 18.43 -6.72 9.55
N GLU A 405 18.21 -6.01 8.45
CA GLU A 405 18.47 -4.57 8.39
C GLU A 405 17.19 -3.75 8.34
N TYR A 406 16.24 -4.12 7.47
CA TYR A 406 15.01 -3.33 7.33
C TYR A 406 14.03 -3.57 8.49
N GLN A 407 13.80 -4.82 8.91
CA GLN A 407 12.88 -5.10 10.01
C GLN A 407 13.37 -4.56 11.36
N VAL A 408 14.70 -4.48 11.55
CA VAL A 408 15.31 -3.96 12.79
C VAL A 408 15.25 -2.44 12.87
N ASP A 409 15.42 -1.74 11.75
CA ASP A 409 15.38 -0.27 11.67
C ASP A 409 14.46 0.25 10.56
N LYS A 410 13.15 -0.01 10.70
CA LYS A 410 12.13 0.52 9.77
C LYS A 410 12.15 2.04 9.71
N VAL A 411 12.32 2.69 10.88
CA VAL A 411 12.26 4.14 11.02
C VAL A 411 13.44 4.79 10.31
N GLY A 412 14.66 4.35 10.56
CA GLY A 412 15.85 4.87 9.89
C GLY A 412 15.87 4.57 8.39
N ALA A 413 15.44 3.36 7.98
CA ALA A 413 15.32 3.02 6.56
C ALA A 413 14.32 3.91 5.81
N ARG A 414 13.19 4.27 6.45
CA ARG A 414 12.21 5.21 5.90
C ARG A 414 12.70 6.65 5.97
N ALA A 415 13.33 7.07 7.07
CA ALA A 415 13.93 8.40 7.19
C ALA A 415 15.00 8.64 6.10
N ALA A 416 15.78 7.63 5.73
CA ALA A 416 16.73 7.73 4.63
C ALA A 416 16.07 7.96 3.26
N LEU A 417 14.84 7.45 3.04
CA LEU A 417 14.10 7.63 1.78
C LEU A 417 13.24 8.91 1.78
N PHE A 418 12.62 9.23 2.91
CA PHE A 418 11.58 10.27 3.03
C PHE A 418 12.03 11.52 3.81
N GLY A 419 13.12 11.46 4.59
CA GLY A 419 13.73 12.60 5.30
C GLY A 419 12.93 13.20 6.46
N HIS A 420 11.61 13.10 6.45
CA HIS A 420 10.71 13.91 7.30
C HIS A 420 9.51 13.15 7.90
N GLU A 421 9.45 11.81 7.79
CA GLU A 421 8.34 11.07 8.39
C GLU A 421 8.42 11.05 9.93
N ALA A 422 7.28 11.31 10.59
CA ALA A 422 7.11 11.01 12.01
C ALA A 422 7.36 9.50 12.25
N PRO A 423 7.97 9.11 13.38
CA PRO A 423 8.24 7.71 13.66
C PRO A 423 6.94 6.90 13.61
N MET A 424 6.92 5.80 12.87
CA MET A 424 5.87 4.79 13.01
C MET A 424 5.89 4.28 14.45
N ASP A 425 4.73 4.32 15.11
CA ASP A 425 4.57 3.71 16.43
C ASP A 425 5.03 2.26 16.40
N ARG A 426 5.96 1.95 17.31
CA ARG A 426 6.56 0.62 17.46
C ARG A 426 5.49 -0.35 17.97
N ALA A 427 4.79 -1.02 17.08
CA ALA A 427 4.18 -2.31 17.41
C ALA A 427 5.26 -3.39 17.27
N SER A 428 6.07 -3.57 18.30
CA SER A 428 6.94 -4.73 18.44
C SER A 428 6.08 -5.94 18.83
N SER A 429 5.59 -6.70 17.85
CA SER A 429 5.13 -8.07 18.11
C SER A 429 6.35 -8.96 18.29
N SER A 430 6.47 -9.63 19.44
CA SER A 430 7.56 -10.54 19.77
C SER A 430 7.74 -11.61 18.68
N ARG A 431 8.95 -11.66 18.11
CA ARG A 431 9.38 -12.62 17.08
C ARG A 431 9.16 -14.08 17.52
N ASP A 432 9.12 -14.33 18.83
CA ASP A 432 9.08 -15.67 19.42
C ASP A 432 7.67 -16.31 19.41
N GLU A 433 6.58 -15.53 19.39
CA GLU A 433 5.22 -16.08 19.19
C GLU A 433 4.92 -16.36 17.72
N MET A 434 5.59 -15.65 16.80
CA MET A 434 5.40 -15.76 15.36
C MET A 434 5.94 -17.09 14.82
N ILE A 435 7.14 -17.51 15.26
CA ILE A 435 7.78 -18.76 14.80
C ILE A 435 7.03 -20.01 15.31
N ALA A 436 6.30 -19.89 16.42
CA ALA A 436 5.49 -20.98 16.97
C ALA A 436 4.11 -21.15 16.28
N ARG A 437 3.64 -20.16 15.50
CA ARG A 437 2.27 -20.15 14.93
C ARG A 437 2.18 -20.23 13.40
N VAL A 438 3.27 -20.09 12.65
CA VAL A 438 3.25 -20.29 11.20
C VAL A 438 3.87 -21.62 10.79
N GLY A 439 3.01 -22.62 10.60
CA GLY A 439 3.34 -23.80 9.80
C GLY A 439 3.34 -23.46 8.29
N PRO A 440 4.24 -24.03 7.47
CA PRO A 440 4.32 -23.73 6.04
C PRO A 440 3.34 -24.60 5.20
N TRP A 441 2.11 -24.76 5.70
CA TRP A 441 1.04 -25.71 5.28
C TRP A 441 1.31 -27.20 5.58
N GLY A 442 1.30 -27.59 6.86
CA GLY A 442 1.33 -28.99 7.29
C GLY A 442 0.91 -29.16 8.76
N ALA A 443 -0.02 -30.10 9.01
CA ALA A 443 -0.65 -30.37 10.29
C ALA A 443 0.32 -30.89 11.37
N VAL A 444 0.07 -30.49 12.62
CA VAL A 444 0.39 -31.33 13.79
C VAL A 444 -0.85 -31.39 14.67
N ARG A 445 -1.59 -32.50 14.55
CA ARG A 445 -2.41 -33.01 15.66
C ARG A 445 -1.46 -33.29 16.83
N GLY A 446 -1.64 -32.57 17.92
CA GLY A 446 -1.11 -32.92 19.25
C GLY A 446 -2.29 -33.13 20.18
N ARG A 447 -2.31 -34.29 20.84
CA ARG A 447 -3.42 -34.91 21.57
C ARG A 447 -4.09 -34.06 22.64
#